data_AF-A0A2N9N089-F1
#
_entry.id   AF-A0A2N9N089-F1
#
_cell.length_a   1.000
_cell.length_b   1.000
_cell.length_c   1.000
_cell.angle_alpha   90.00
_cell.angle_beta   90.00
_cell.angle_gamma   90.00
#
_symmetry.space_group_name_H-M   'P 1'
#
loop_
_entity.id
_entity.type
_entity.pdbx_description
1 polymer ?
#
loop_
_entity_poly.entity_id
_entity_poly.type
_entity_poly.pdbx_seq_one_letter_code
_entity_poly.pdbx_strand_id
1 'polypeptide(L)'
;MRYCLFVLAIAASLSAATLPPATTLRGKLAIHQNAPATIETAGHQTITLSGDDTISKVLGDARLNGFEVEAKGHFTAPDRFQIDPSHTIPFLVRQDGHLKMVTYWCDVCSIRDYTPGPCRCCQRETVLDLHDPDAPEGK
;
A
#
# COMPACT_ATOMS: atom_id res chain seq x y z
N MET A 1 8.31 8.86 -69.21
CA MET A 1 7.37 8.53 -68.12
C MET A 1 8.18 8.06 -66.93
N ARG A 2 8.14 8.84 -65.83
CA ARG A 2 9.06 8.74 -64.69
C ARG A 2 8.21 8.36 -63.48
N TYR A 3 8.17 7.07 -63.14
CA TYR A 3 7.42 6.57 -61.98
C TYR A 3 8.35 6.58 -60.76
N CYS A 4 8.16 7.58 -59.89
CA CYS A 4 8.73 7.61 -58.55
C CYS A 4 7.88 6.73 -57.63
N LEU A 5 8.38 5.55 -57.28
CA LEU A 5 7.83 4.69 -56.23
C LEU A 5 8.18 5.30 -54.86
N PHE A 6 7.17 5.84 -54.17
CA PHE A 6 7.26 6.25 -52.77
C PHE A 6 7.12 5.02 -51.87
N VAL A 7 8.17 4.67 -51.14
CA VAL A 7 8.14 3.69 -50.06
C VAL A 7 7.81 4.43 -48.76
N LEU A 8 6.57 4.29 -48.27
CA LEU A 8 6.18 4.76 -46.94
C LEU A 8 6.52 3.69 -45.90
N ALA A 9 7.57 3.95 -45.10
CA ALA A 9 7.87 3.18 -43.90
C ALA A 9 7.00 3.69 -42.74
N ILE A 10 6.05 2.89 -42.30
CA ILE A 10 5.26 3.15 -41.09
C ILE A 10 6.12 2.73 -39.89
N ALA A 11 6.74 3.70 -39.23
CA ALA A 11 7.41 3.49 -37.95
C ALA A 11 6.33 3.39 -36.85
N ALA A 12 6.06 2.16 -36.39
CA ALA A 12 5.24 1.92 -35.22
C ALA A 12 6.03 2.30 -33.96
N SER A 13 5.71 3.47 -33.38
CA SER A 13 6.26 3.92 -32.11
C SER A 13 5.72 3.04 -30.97
N LEU A 14 6.49 2.06 -30.51
CA LEU A 14 6.21 1.41 -29.23
C LEU A 14 6.43 2.42 -28.11
N SER A 15 5.35 3.00 -27.58
CA SER A 15 5.40 3.72 -26.32
C SER A 15 5.57 2.69 -25.20
N ALA A 16 6.79 2.55 -24.69
CA ALA A 16 7.02 1.89 -23.43
C ALA A 16 6.25 2.67 -22.36
N ALA A 17 5.24 2.04 -21.74
CA ALA A 17 4.52 2.63 -20.63
C ALA A 17 5.50 2.81 -19.46
N THR A 18 6.06 4.03 -19.33
CA THR A 18 6.86 4.41 -18.17
C THR A 18 5.91 4.44 -16.98
N LEU A 19 6.10 3.52 -16.04
CA LEU A 19 5.42 3.56 -14.75
C LEU A 19 5.70 4.92 -14.10
N PRO A 20 4.68 5.62 -13.56
CA PRO A 20 4.90 6.85 -12.82
C PRO A 20 5.92 6.64 -11.69
N PRO A 21 6.76 7.63 -11.37
CA PRO A 21 7.70 7.52 -10.27
C PRO A 21 6.95 7.28 -8.96
N ALA A 22 7.40 6.29 -8.18
CA ALA A 22 6.84 5.97 -6.88
C ALA A 22 6.90 7.21 -5.97
N THR A 23 5.73 7.63 -5.49
CA THR A 23 5.53 8.79 -4.62
C THR A 23 5.25 8.29 -3.20
N THR A 24 5.70 9.02 -2.18
CA THR A 24 5.33 8.73 -0.77
C THR A 24 4.27 9.72 -0.31
N LEU A 25 3.08 9.20 0.00
CA LEU A 25 1.98 9.92 0.62
C LEU A 25 2.07 9.79 2.14
N ARG A 26 1.85 10.90 2.86
CA ARG A 26 1.94 10.99 4.33
C ARG A 26 0.69 11.64 4.89
N GLY A 27 0.25 11.17 6.05
CA GLY A 27 -0.80 11.81 6.83
C GLY A 27 -1.47 10.84 7.79
N LYS A 28 -2.61 11.28 8.33
CA LYS A 28 -3.37 10.52 9.31
C LYS A 28 -4.35 9.58 8.64
N LEU A 29 -4.29 8.30 8.97
CA LEU A 29 -5.20 7.29 8.46
C LEU A 29 -6.58 7.41 9.11
N ALA A 30 -7.62 7.45 8.30
CA ALA A 30 -9.00 7.41 8.73
C ALA A 30 -9.70 6.17 8.13
N ILE A 31 -10.14 5.28 9.01
CA ILE A 31 -10.89 4.06 8.68
C ILE A 31 -12.26 4.17 9.34
N HIS A 32 -13.29 4.18 8.52
CA HIS A 32 -14.69 4.21 8.96
C HIS A 32 -15.38 2.93 8.53
N GLN A 33 -16.36 2.49 9.31
CA GLN A 33 -17.16 1.31 8.95
C GLN A 33 -17.84 1.54 7.60
N ASN A 34 -17.72 0.54 6.71
CA ASN A 34 -18.34 0.53 5.37
C ASN A 34 -17.91 1.68 4.44
N ALA A 35 -16.76 2.31 4.69
CA ALA A 35 -16.19 3.31 3.80
C ALA A 35 -14.74 2.92 3.41
N PRO A 36 -14.25 3.35 2.23
CA PRO A 36 -12.84 3.22 1.89
C PRO A 36 -11.94 3.91 2.92
N ALA A 37 -10.77 3.33 3.18
CA ALA A 37 -9.76 3.99 4.00
C ALA A 37 -9.25 5.25 3.31
N THR A 38 -9.01 6.29 4.09
CA THR A 38 -8.50 7.57 3.59
C THR A 38 -7.30 8.05 4.40
N ILE A 39 -6.47 8.90 3.80
CA ILE A 39 -5.45 9.68 4.50
C ILE A 39 -5.90 11.15 4.51
N GLU A 40 -5.88 11.76 5.68
CA GLU A 40 -5.88 13.21 5.82
C GLU A 40 -4.43 13.72 5.81
N THR A 41 -4.06 14.40 4.73
CA THR A 41 -2.71 14.97 4.57
C THR A 41 -2.53 16.21 5.44
N ALA A 42 -1.28 16.65 5.65
CA ALA A 42 -0.99 17.90 6.36
C ALA A 42 -1.65 19.15 5.72
N GLY A 43 -1.98 19.08 4.42
CA GLY A 43 -2.74 20.12 3.71
C GLY A 43 -4.26 20.03 3.90
N HIS A 44 -4.76 19.18 4.80
CA HIS A 44 -6.18 18.87 5.02
C HIS A 44 -6.89 18.30 3.77
N GLN A 45 -6.13 17.76 2.82
CA GLN A 45 -6.71 17.03 1.70
C GLN A 45 -6.98 15.58 2.13
N THR A 46 -8.19 15.10 1.86
CA THR A 46 -8.57 13.70 2.04
C THR A 46 -8.27 12.91 0.77
N ILE A 47 -7.46 11.85 0.89
CA ILE A 47 -7.08 10.97 -0.22
C ILE A 47 -7.58 9.56 0.06
N THR A 48 -8.35 8.99 -0.87
CA THR A 48 -8.80 7.59 -0.79
C THR A 48 -7.67 6.64 -1.15
N LEU A 49 -7.48 5.60 -0.34
CA LEU A 49 -6.46 4.58 -0.56
C LEU A 49 -7.03 3.32 -1.21
N SER A 50 -6.24 2.73 -2.11
CA SER A 50 -6.47 1.39 -2.64
C SER A 50 -5.14 0.62 -2.74
N GLY A 51 -5.21 -0.71 -2.81
CA GLY A 51 -4.03 -1.57 -2.83
C GLY A 51 -4.37 -2.96 -3.38
N ASP A 52 -3.41 -3.88 -3.31
CA ASP A 52 -3.69 -5.31 -3.54
C ASP A 52 -4.57 -5.91 -2.43
N ASP A 53 -4.86 -7.21 -2.48
CA ASP A 53 -5.72 -7.88 -1.49
C ASP A 53 -5.18 -7.79 -0.07
N THR A 54 -3.85 -7.83 0.11
CA THR A 54 -3.20 -7.72 1.42
C THR A 54 -3.39 -6.32 1.98
N ILE A 55 -3.03 -5.30 1.19
CA ILE A 55 -3.22 -3.90 1.58
C ILE A 55 -4.69 -3.60 1.84
N SER A 56 -5.60 -4.09 1.01
CA SER A 56 -7.04 -3.87 1.17
C SER A 56 -7.57 -4.42 2.50
N LYS A 57 -7.08 -5.59 2.94
CA LYS A 57 -7.42 -6.14 4.26
C LYS A 57 -6.83 -5.31 5.41
N VAL A 58 -5.58 -4.87 5.27
CA VAL A 58 -4.93 -3.97 6.25
C VAL A 58 -5.71 -2.66 6.39
N LEU A 59 -6.09 -2.04 5.27
CA LEU A 59 -6.90 -0.82 5.22
C LEU A 59 -8.33 -1.00 5.79
N GLY A 60 -8.79 -2.25 5.93
CA GLY A 60 -10.06 -2.57 6.58
C GLY A 60 -9.95 -2.74 8.11
N ASP A 61 -8.75 -2.75 8.69
CA ASP A 61 -8.57 -2.97 10.12
C ASP A 61 -8.75 -1.68 10.94
N ALA A 62 -9.87 -1.59 11.66
CA ALA A 62 -10.18 -0.43 12.50
C ALA A 62 -9.14 -0.14 13.60
N ARG A 63 -8.27 -1.11 13.96
CA ARG A 63 -7.18 -0.90 14.94
C ARG A 63 -6.12 0.09 14.44
N LEU A 64 -6.02 0.29 13.12
CA LEU A 64 -5.09 1.23 12.51
C LEU A 64 -5.66 2.65 12.41
N ASN A 65 -6.93 2.85 12.73
CA ASN A 65 -7.58 4.16 12.62
C ASN A 65 -6.85 5.20 13.50
N GLY A 66 -6.50 6.34 12.90
CA GLY A 66 -5.85 7.45 13.57
C GLY A 66 -4.33 7.40 13.61
N PHE A 67 -3.67 6.33 13.13
CA PHE A 67 -2.22 6.32 12.97
C PHE A 67 -1.75 7.34 11.93
N GLU A 68 -0.59 7.95 12.18
CA GLU A 68 0.17 8.61 11.11
C GLU A 68 0.81 7.54 10.23
N VAL A 69 0.77 7.70 8.91
CA VAL A 69 1.22 6.68 7.96
C VAL A 69 2.12 7.23 6.86
N GLU A 70 2.88 6.32 6.26
CA GLU A 70 3.61 6.49 5.01
C GLU A 70 3.15 5.42 4.02
N ALA A 71 2.59 5.86 2.89
CA ALA A 71 2.14 5.01 1.81
C ALA A 71 2.93 5.31 0.53
N LYS A 72 3.65 4.33 0.00
CA LYS A 72 4.35 4.40 -1.29
C LYS A 72 3.43 3.91 -2.39
N GLY A 73 3.42 4.62 -3.51
CA GLY A 73 2.49 4.36 -4.59
C GLY A 73 2.40 5.48 -5.61
N HIS A 74 1.26 5.58 -6.28
CA HIS A 74 1.00 6.61 -7.28
C HIS A 74 -0.46 7.05 -7.25
N PHE A 75 -0.70 8.32 -7.61
CA PHE A 75 -2.05 8.84 -7.76
C PHE A 75 -2.69 8.29 -9.05
N THR A 76 -3.92 7.80 -8.92
CA THR A 76 -4.77 7.40 -10.05
C THR A 76 -5.82 8.47 -10.38
N ALA A 77 -6.09 9.36 -9.41
CA ALA A 77 -6.84 10.60 -9.55
C ALA A 77 -6.36 11.59 -8.47
N PRO A 78 -6.72 12.89 -8.52
CA PRO A 78 -6.30 13.88 -7.51
C PRO A 78 -6.66 13.51 -6.06
N ASP A 79 -7.70 12.70 -5.86
CA ASP A 79 -8.22 12.25 -4.57
C ASP A 79 -8.08 10.72 -4.35
N ARG A 80 -7.33 10.02 -5.21
CA ARG A 80 -7.16 8.56 -5.17
C ARG A 80 -5.71 8.15 -5.33
N PHE A 81 -5.24 7.34 -4.38
CA PHE A 81 -3.86 6.87 -4.33
C PHE A 81 -3.82 5.35 -4.31
N GLN A 82 -3.16 4.78 -5.32
CA GLN A 82 -2.90 3.35 -5.41
C GLN A 82 -1.58 3.07 -4.72
N ILE A 83 -1.64 2.33 -3.60
CA ILE A 83 -0.47 1.82 -2.89
C ILE A 83 0.20 0.74 -3.76
N ASP A 84 1.52 0.76 -3.76
CA ASP A 84 2.34 -0.24 -4.45
C ASP A 84 2.06 -1.66 -3.90
N PRO A 85 2.54 -2.73 -4.57
CA PRO A 85 2.32 -4.10 -4.10
C PRO A 85 2.87 -4.36 -2.70
N SER A 86 2.12 -5.10 -1.87
CA SER A 86 2.41 -5.35 -0.45
C SER A 86 3.80 -5.95 -0.18
N HIS A 87 4.31 -6.79 -1.08
CA HIS A 87 5.65 -7.40 -0.96
C HIS A 87 6.81 -6.40 -1.02
N THR A 88 6.55 -5.13 -1.36
CA THR A 88 7.55 -4.04 -1.36
C THR A 88 7.58 -3.25 -0.06
N ILE A 89 6.78 -3.65 0.94
CA ILE A 89 6.56 -2.93 2.21
C ILE A 89 6.16 -1.46 1.97
N PRO A 90 5.09 -1.21 1.19
CA PRO A 90 4.75 0.13 0.75
C PRO A 90 3.93 0.92 1.77
N PHE A 91 3.40 0.25 2.81
CA PHE A 91 2.53 0.85 3.81
C PHE A 91 3.11 0.67 5.21
N LEU A 92 3.46 1.79 5.84
CA LEU A 92 4.06 1.86 7.16
C LEU A 92 3.25 2.78 8.05
N VAL A 93 3.16 2.46 9.33
CA VAL A 93 2.57 3.33 10.36
C VAL A 93 3.67 3.92 11.23
N ARG A 94 3.41 5.08 11.83
CA ARG A 94 4.34 5.71 12.76
C ARG A 94 3.91 5.41 14.19
N GLN A 95 4.82 4.84 14.97
CA GLN A 95 4.67 4.65 16.40
C GLN A 95 5.93 5.15 17.09
N ASP A 96 5.76 6.00 18.12
CA ASP A 96 6.87 6.56 18.91
C ASP A 96 7.96 7.23 18.05
N GLY A 97 7.55 7.87 16.95
CA GLY A 97 8.46 8.54 16.01
C GLY A 97 9.14 7.62 14.99
N HIS A 98 8.97 6.30 15.08
CA HIS A 98 9.55 5.32 14.18
C HIS A 98 8.53 4.78 13.18
N LEU A 99 8.97 4.48 11.96
CA LEU A 99 8.15 3.75 11.00
C LEU A 99 8.15 2.26 11.34
N LYS A 100 6.95 1.68 11.34
CA LYS A 100 6.71 0.28 11.65
C LYS A 100 5.88 -0.35 10.54
N MET A 101 6.25 -1.57 10.17
CA MET A 101 5.48 -2.42 9.30
C MET A 101 4.26 -2.95 10.07
N VAL A 102 3.10 -2.89 9.42
CA VAL A 102 1.88 -3.48 9.97
C VAL A 102 1.91 -4.98 9.77
N THR A 103 1.89 -5.72 10.87
CA THR A 103 1.82 -7.18 10.87
C THR A 103 0.85 -7.65 11.96
N TYR A 104 0.66 -8.95 12.06
CA TYR A 104 -0.27 -9.54 13.01
C TYR A 104 0.35 -10.75 13.70
N TRP A 105 0.28 -10.81 15.03
CA TRP A 105 0.90 -11.86 15.81
C TRP A 105 -0.14 -12.80 16.43
N CYS A 106 0.15 -14.11 16.40
CA CYS A 106 -0.56 -15.11 17.15
C CYS A 106 0.28 -15.53 18.36
N ASP A 107 -0.20 -15.24 19.57
CA ASP A 107 0.44 -15.61 20.83
C ASP A 107 0.49 -17.12 21.07
N VAL A 108 -0.53 -17.85 20.61
CA VAL A 108 -0.63 -19.31 20.78
C VAL A 108 0.34 -20.06 19.88
N CYS A 109 0.39 -19.69 18.60
CA CYS A 109 1.19 -20.41 17.61
C CYS A 109 2.59 -19.82 17.44
N SER A 110 2.84 -18.64 18.02
CA SER A 110 4.09 -17.89 17.84
C SER A 110 4.43 -17.67 16.36
N ILE A 111 3.43 -17.26 15.58
CA ILE A 111 3.58 -16.96 14.15
C ILE A 111 3.09 -15.55 13.83
N ARG A 112 3.66 -15.01 12.76
CA ARG A 112 3.31 -13.70 12.19
C ARG A 112 2.53 -13.88 10.88
N ASP A 113 1.52 -13.05 10.71
CA ASP A 113 0.75 -12.88 9.47
C ASP A 113 0.85 -11.42 8.99
N TYR A 114 0.52 -11.19 7.72
CA TYR A 114 0.52 -9.88 7.06
C TYR A 114 -0.90 -9.40 6.76
N THR A 115 -1.91 -10.21 7.07
CA THR A 115 -3.32 -9.83 7.00
C THR A 115 -4.01 -10.00 8.35
N PRO A 116 -4.96 -9.10 8.72
CA PRO A 116 -5.71 -9.22 9.96
C PRO A 116 -6.66 -10.42 9.91
N GLY A 117 -7.05 -10.89 11.09
CA GLY A 117 -8.06 -11.93 11.27
C GLY A 117 -7.57 -13.15 12.04
N PRO A 118 -8.34 -14.25 11.99
CA PRO A 118 -8.02 -15.48 12.70
C PRO A 118 -6.73 -16.15 12.19
N CYS A 119 -5.88 -16.57 13.12
CA CYS A 119 -4.71 -17.39 12.86
C CYS A 119 -5.09 -18.69 12.15
N ARG A 120 -4.45 -18.98 11.01
CA ARG A 120 -4.74 -20.16 10.20
C ARG A 120 -4.53 -21.48 10.96
N CYS A 121 -3.63 -21.50 11.94
CA CYS A 121 -3.28 -22.71 12.70
C CYS A 121 -4.26 -23.00 13.85
N CYS A 122 -4.53 -22.01 14.71
CA CYS A 122 -5.35 -22.22 15.93
C CYS A 122 -6.71 -21.52 15.90
N GLN A 123 -7.02 -20.76 14.86
CA GLN A 123 -8.26 -20.01 14.66
C GLN A 123 -8.54 -18.93 15.73
N ARG A 124 -7.57 -18.58 16.59
CA ARG A 124 -7.67 -17.41 17.46
C ARG A 124 -7.39 -16.12 16.69
N GLU A 125 -8.03 -15.04 17.09
CA GLU A 125 -7.80 -13.71 16.51
C GLU A 125 -6.34 -13.28 16.73
N THR A 126 -5.69 -12.81 15.67
CA THR A 126 -4.35 -12.25 15.77
C THR A 126 -4.40 -10.82 16.32
N VAL A 127 -3.36 -10.44 17.06
CA VAL A 127 -3.21 -9.07 17.56
C VAL A 127 -2.41 -8.23 16.59
N LEU A 128 -2.73 -6.94 16.48
CA LEU A 128 -1.92 -5.99 15.72
C LEU A 128 -0.50 -5.97 16.30
N ASP A 129 0.50 -6.20 15.45
CA ASP A 129 1.90 -6.14 15.82
C ASP A 129 2.66 -5.20 14.88
N LEU A 130 3.27 -4.17 15.46
CA LEU A 130 3.98 -3.13 14.73
C LEU A 130 5.46 -3.43 14.73
N HIS A 131 5.91 -4.06 13.64
CA HIS A 131 7.24 -4.60 13.50
C HIS A 131 8.22 -3.57 12.93
N ASP A 132 9.48 -3.64 13.33
CA ASP A 132 10.52 -2.82 12.70
C ASP A 132 10.86 -3.40 11.32
N PRO A 133 10.71 -2.63 10.22
CA PRO A 133 11.00 -3.15 8.88
C PRO A 133 12.48 -3.49 8.67
N ASP A 134 13.39 -2.92 9.48
CA ASP A 134 14.84 -3.14 9.38
C ASP A 134 15.35 -4.15 10.42
N ALA A 135 14.47 -4.72 11.26
CA ALA A 135 14.89 -5.73 12.22
C ALA A 135 15.30 -7.03 11.50
N PRO A 136 16.39 -7.69 11.94
CA PRO A 136 16.74 -9.00 11.43
C PRO A 136 15.62 -10.01 11.74
N GLU A 137 15.23 -10.80 10.74
CA GLU A 137 14.26 -11.88 10.91
C GLU A 137 14.81 -12.93 11.90
N GLY A 138 14.22 -13.01 13.09
CA GLY A 138 14.46 -14.10 14.05
C GLY A 138 15.68 -13.92 14.97
N LYS A 139 15.38 -13.85 16.27
CA LYS A 139 16.17 -14.53 17.29
C LYS A 139 15.25 -15.45 18.08
#